data_AF-A0A3M1MHP3-F1
#
_entry.id   AF-A0A3M1MHP3-F1
#
_cell.length_a   1.000
_cell.length_b   1.000
_cell.length_c   1.000
_cell.angle_alpha   90.00
_cell.angle_beta   90.00
_cell.angle_gamma   90.00
#
_symmetry.space_group_name_H-M   'P 1'
#
loop_
_entity.id
_entity.type
_entity.pdbx_description
1 polymer ?
#
loop_
_entity_poly.entity_id
_entity_poly.type
_entity_poly.pdbx_seq_one_letter_code
_entity_poly.pdbx_strand_id
1 'polypeptide(L)' 'MAKHIWVVDDDASIRRLLTETLKLRGYKVTAFSEAETALETIADT' A
#
# COMPACT_ATOMS: atom_id res chain seq x y z
N MET A 1 -10.59 1.66 15.07
CA MET A 1 -10.19 2.21 13.75
C MET A 1 -9.44 1.14 12.98
N ALA A 2 -9.70 0.98 11.68
CA ALA A 2 -8.89 0.09 10.84
C ALA A 2 -7.48 0.67 10.67
N LYS A 3 -6.43 -0.14 10.91
CA LYS A 3 -5.05 0.29 10.66
C LYS A 3 -4.86 0.53 9.15
N HIS A 4 -4.11 1.57 8.81
CA HIS A 4 -3.72 1.87 7.43
C HIS A 4 -2.37 1.20 7.15
N ILE A 5 -2.30 0.41 6.07
CA ILE A 5 -1.10 -0.29 5.64
C ILE A 5 -0.70 0.23 4.27
N TRP A 6 0.58 0.48 4.07
CA TRP A 6 1.14 0.92 2.80
C TRP A 6 1.92 -0.24 2.20
N VAL A 7 1.68 -0.54 0.92
CA VAL A 7 2.37 -1.60 0.17
C VAL A 7 3.24 -0.93 -0.88
N VAL A 8 4.55 -1.15 -0.80
CA VAL A 8 5.51 -0.62 -1.78
C VAL A 8 6.20 -1.81 -2.42
N ASP A 9 5.92 -2.06 -3.68
CA ASP A 9 6.43 -3.21 -4.43
C ASP A 9 6.40 -2.91 -5.93
N ASP A 10 7.51 -3.15 -6.63
CA ASP A 10 7.68 -2.87 -8.06
C ASP A 10 6.92 -3.87 -8.93
N ASP A 11 6.74 -5.10 -8.46
CA ASP A 11 5.96 -6.12 -9.18
C ASP A 11 4.45 -5.87 -9.05
N ALA A 12 3.79 -5.69 -10.20
CA ALA A 12 2.36 -5.39 -10.25
C ALA A 12 1.47 -6.55 -9.76
N SER A 13 1.88 -7.80 -9.96
CA SER A 13 1.15 -8.98 -9.52
C SER A 13 1.22 -9.13 -8.00
N ILE A 14 2.40 -8.96 -7.40
CA ILE A 14 2.59 -9.02 -5.94
C ILE A 14 1.84 -7.87 -5.25
N ARG A 15 2.03 -6.63 -5.73
CA ARG A 15 1.34 -5.45 -5.19
C ARG A 15 -0.17 -5.62 -5.20
N ARG A 16 -0.75 -6.17 -6.28
CA ARG A 16 -2.18 -6.44 -6.39
C ARG A 16 -2.63 -7.52 -5.40
N LEU A 17 -1.93 -8.64 -5.33
CA LEU A 17 -2.25 -9.74 -4.41
C LEU A 17 -2.28 -9.27 -2.95
N LEU A 18 -1.24 -8.55 -2.52
CA LEU A 18 -1.13 -8.02 -1.15
C LEU A 18 -2.24 -7.01 -0.86
N THR A 19 -2.46 -6.06 -1.78
CA THR A 19 -3.47 -5.01 -1.61
C THR A 19 -4.87 -5.60 -1.40
N GLU A 20 -5.28 -6.54 -2.25
CA GLU A 20 -6.61 -7.14 -2.16
C GLU A 20 -6.76 -8.04 -0.93
N THR A 21 -5.72 -8.81 -0.59
CA THR A 21 -5.70 -9.65 0.61
C THR A 21 -5.86 -8.83 1.89
N LEU A 22 -5.16 -7.70 1.99
CA LEU A 22 -5.22 -6.81 3.15
C LEU A 22 -6.56 -6.06 3.24
N LYS A 23 -7.11 -5.60 2.11
CA LYS A 23 -8.45 -5.01 2.07
C LYS A 23 -9.53 -6.00 2.53
N LEU A 24 -9.46 -7.26 2.08
CA LEU A 24 -10.39 -8.33 2.51
C LEU A 24 -10.33 -8.59 4.02
N ARG A 25 -9.19 -8.31 4.66
CA ARG A 25 -9.01 -8.40 6.12
C ARG A 25 -9.49 -7.15 6.87
N GLY A 26 -10.05 -6.16 6.16
CA GLY A 26 -10.61 -4.94 6.75
C GLY A 26 -9.60 -3.82 6.98
N TYR A 27 -8.38 -3.92 6.43
CA TYR A 27 -7.41 -2.83 6.49
C TYR A 27 -7.70 -1.75 5.44
N LYS A 28 -7.35 -0.50 5.76
CA LYS A 28 -7.18 0.52 4.71
C LYS A 28 -5.82 0.30 4.07
N VAL A 29 -5.74 0.32 2.74
CA VAL A 29 -4.50 0.02 2.03
C VAL A 29 -4.25 1.05 0.94
N THR A 30 -3.03 1.58 0.90
CA THR A 30 -2.50 2.37 -0.22
C THR A 30 -1.32 1.61 -0.82
N ALA A 31 -1.22 1.57 -2.14
CA ALA A 31 -0.19 0.82 -2.85
C ALA A 31 0.62 1.74 -3.74
N PHE A 32 1.94 1.54 -3.77
CA PHE A 32 2.91 2.30 -4.54
C PHE A 32 3.76 1.31 -5.35
N SER A 33 4.04 1.64 -6.61
CA SER A 33 5.01 0.91 -7.42
C SER A 33 6.45 1.33 -7.14
N GLU A 34 6.64 2.50 -6.54
CA GLU A 34 7.93 3.16 -6.37
C GLU A 34 8.05 3.70 -4.95
N ALA A 35 9.26 3.58 -4.38
CA ALA A 35 9.53 4.06 -3.03
C ALA A 35 9.48 5.59 -2.92
N GLU A 36 9.86 6.31 -3.98
CA GLU A 36 9.86 7.77 -4.00
C GLU A 36 8.45 8.34 -3.80
N THR A 37 7.47 7.88 -4.58
CA THR A 37 6.06 8.28 -4.41
C THR A 37 5.52 7.95 -3.02
N ALA A 38 5.94 6.82 -2.44
CA ALA A 38 5.59 6.49 -1.07
C ALA A 38 6.18 7.50 -0.08
N LEU A 39 7.47 7.81 -0.19
CA LEU A 39 8.14 8.76 0.71
C LEU A 39 7.55 10.18 0.60
N GLU A 40 7.24 10.65 -0.61
CA GLU A 40 6.55 11.93 -0.84
C GLU A 40 5.20 11.96 -0.11
N THR A 41 4.42 10.90 -0.22
CA THR A 41 3.11 10.80 0.45
C THR A 41 3.27 10.78 1.98
N ILE A 42 4.31 10.14 2.53
CA ILE A 42 4.57 10.13 3.99
C ILE A 42 4.92 11.54 4.47
N ALA A 43 5.74 12.28 3.73
CA ALA A 43 6.18 13.62 4.11
C ALA A 43 5.02 14.62 4.19
N ASP A 44 3.95 14.39 3.44
CA ASP A 44 2.74 15.20 3.42
C ASP A 44 1.70 14.84 4.50
N THR A 45 1.98 13.85 5.36
CA THR A 45 1.05 13.36 6.41
C THR A 45 1.40 13.87 7.80
#